data_AF-A0A9W4S1F0-F1
#
_entry.id   AF-A0A9W4S1F0-F1
#
_cell.length_a   1.000
_cell.length_b   1.000
_cell.length_c   1.000
_cell.angle_alpha   90.00
_cell.angle_beta   90.00
_cell.angle_gamma   90.00
#
_symmetry.space_group_name_H-M   'P 1'
#
loop_
_entity.id
_entity.type
_entity.pdbx_description
1 polymer ?
#
loop_
_entity_poly.entity_id
_entity_poly.type
_entity_poly.pdbx_seq_one_letter_code
_entity_poly.pdbx_strand_id
1 'polypeptide(L)'
;MASSTYPELVWRQTSTGLWQRSVDEIEKHYAILSVLYEGSGLMFFAITGHVSLTVDVANAGSYSDASAVDEALKKAWLALRHDHPTIASQVTQDPTTENWTKTYRQFQDEADKEAWLKTTLVPVSSQQTGITWANSNPPAPKVPTLFVLSPPSNNDGLVRRDLVLRSPHDIIDGIGTLTLLNNLITHAAKAYSEGDAYKLPPFDGSEAANLSPPFRIAANVPPSLTDAQQKRLADMSAQKAAAMETPGVEIIDMPYRCGAAVPHRHQRVFRTLTETQTSALLKACKAA
;
A
#
# COMPACT_ATOMS: atom_id res chain seq x y z
N MET A 1 25.57 -2.34 25.60
CA MET A 1 24.54 -2.23 24.55
C MET A 1 23.65 -3.45 24.65
N ALA A 2 22.51 -3.33 25.33
CA ALA A 2 21.60 -4.46 25.53
C ALA A 2 20.87 -4.73 24.20
N SER A 3 21.03 -5.95 23.69
CA SER A 3 20.36 -6.46 22.49
C SER A 3 18.84 -6.40 22.66
N SER A 4 18.22 -5.35 22.10
CA SER A 4 16.76 -5.21 21.99
C SER A 4 16.25 -6.16 20.93
N THR A 5 16.03 -7.43 21.27
CA THR A 5 15.65 -8.42 20.25
C THR A 5 14.22 -8.91 20.42
N TYR A 6 13.45 -8.70 19.36
CA TYR A 6 12.23 -9.43 19.02
C TYR A 6 12.60 -10.51 17.99
N PRO A 7 13.20 -11.64 18.40
CA PRO A 7 13.72 -12.65 17.46
C PRO A 7 12.65 -13.24 16.53
N GLU A 8 11.38 -13.22 16.96
CA GLU A 8 10.20 -13.65 16.21
C GLU A 8 9.77 -12.66 15.11
N LEU A 9 10.14 -11.39 15.26
CA LEU A 9 9.83 -10.32 14.30
C LEU A 9 10.91 -10.17 13.20
N VAL A 10 12.01 -10.92 13.30
CA VAL A 10 13.06 -10.91 12.28
C VAL A 10 12.68 -11.89 11.16
N TRP A 11 12.77 -11.44 9.91
CA TRP A 11 12.59 -12.31 8.74
C TRP A 11 13.57 -13.48 8.77
N ARG A 12 13.05 -14.70 8.61
CA ARG A 12 13.85 -15.92 8.54
C ARG A 12 13.42 -16.75 7.36
N GLN A 13 14.39 -17.32 6.65
CA GLN A 13 14.10 -18.30 5.63
C GLN A 13 13.67 -19.61 6.29
N THR A 14 12.40 -19.99 6.15
CA THR A 14 11.84 -21.21 6.78
C THR A 14 11.89 -22.42 5.86
N SER A 15 11.93 -22.20 4.55
CA SER A 15 12.30 -23.19 3.54
C SER A 15 12.89 -22.48 2.32
N THR A 16 13.48 -23.22 1.37
CA THR A 16 14.09 -22.64 0.17
C THR A 16 13.12 -21.69 -0.53
N GLY A 17 13.52 -20.43 -0.64
CA GLY A 17 12.73 -19.39 -1.28
C GLY A 17 11.51 -18.88 -0.50
N LEU A 18 11.38 -19.22 0.79
CA LEU A 18 10.28 -18.81 1.65
C LEU A 18 10.81 -18.11 2.92
N TRP A 19 10.40 -16.86 3.13
CA TRP A 19 10.74 -16.08 4.32
C TRP A 19 9.49 -15.81 5.14
N GLN A 20 9.62 -15.94 6.45
CA GLN A 20 8.51 -15.72 7.39
C GLN A 20 9.00 -14.99 8.63
N ARG A 21 8.07 -14.28 9.27
CA ARG A 21 8.19 -13.73 10.62
C ARG A 21 6.81 -13.56 11.26
N SER A 22 6.77 -13.40 12.57
CA SER A 22 5.59 -12.90 13.26
C SER A 22 5.30 -11.46 12.84
N VAL A 23 4.03 -11.07 12.90
CA VAL A 23 3.59 -9.67 12.72
C VAL A 23 3.71 -8.90 14.02
N ASP A 24 3.96 -7.59 13.92
CA ASP A 24 3.84 -6.69 15.07
C ASP A 24 2.38 -6.27 15.32
N GLU A 25 2.16 -5.46 16.36
CA GLU A 25 0.83 -4.99 16.76
C GLU A 25 0.13 -4.13 15.69
N ILE A 26 0.87 -3.38 14.87
CA ILE A 26 0.30 -2.48 13.87
C ILE A 26 -0.19 -3.31 12.69
N GLU A 27 0.65 -4.21 12.19
CA GLU A 27 0.30 -5.15 11.13
C GLU A 27 -0.86 -6.05 11.57
N LYS A 28 -0.80 -6.59 12.79
CA LYS A 28 -1.87 -7.43 13.36
C LYS A 28 -3.18 -6.66 13.45
N HIS A 29 -3.15 -5.40 13.88
CA HIS A 29 -4.37 -4.58 13.98
C HIS A 29 -5.08 -4.45 12.62
N TYR A 30 -4.35 -4.10 11.56
CA TYR A 30 -4.93 -3.97 10.23
C TYR A 30 -5.37 -5.31 9.64
N ALA A 31 -4.60 -6.39 9.85
CA ALA A 31 -4.95 -7.71 9.38
C ALA A 31 -6.23 -8.25 10.05
N ILE A 32 -6.37 -8.07 11.37
CA ILE A 32 -7.60 -8.43 12.12
C ILE A 32 -8.81 -7.68 11.57
N LEU A 33 -8.69 -6.37 11.34
CA LEU A 33 -9.81 -5.59 10.80
C LEU A 33 -10.19 -6.08 9.40
N SER A 34 -9.22 -6.41 8.54
CA SER A 34 -9.56 -6.97 7.24
C SER A 34 -10.32 -8.30 7.34
N VAL A 35 -9.94 -9.19 8.26
CA VAL A 35 -10.63 -10.48 8.46
C VAL A 35 -12.00 -10.30 9.10
N LEU A 36 -12.13 -9.46 10.13
CA LEU A 36 -13.39 -9.21 10.83
C LEU A 36 -14.50 -8.73 9.87
N TYR A 37 -14.12 -7.97 8.85
CA TYR A 37 -15.06 -7.42 7.87
C TYR A 37 -15.07 -8.17 6.53
N GLU A 38 -14.41 -9.32 6.41
CA GLU A 38 -14.31 -10.05 5.13
C GLU A 38 -15.68 -10.48 4.59
N GLY A 39 -16.63 -10.77 5.49
CA GLY A 39 -18.01 -11.13 5.14
C GLY A 39 -18.78 -10.01 4.43
N SER A 40 -18.28 -8.76 4.44
CA SER A 40 -18.84 -7.66 3.66
C SER A 40 -18.47 -7.70 2.18
N GLY A 41 -17.47 -8.51 1.79
CA GLY A 41 -16.86 -8.45 0.47
C GLY A 41 -16.01 -7.20 0.23
N LEU A 42 -15.86 -6.33 1.24
CA LEU A 42 -15.00 -5.15 1.24
C LEU A 42 -13.80 -5.37 2.16
N MET A 43 -12.75 -4.57 1.96
CA MET A 43 -11.57 -4.58 2.83
C MET A 43 -11.54 -3.31 3.67
N PHE A 44 -11.66 -3.50 4.98
CA PHE A 44 -11.57 -2.40 5.93
C PHE A 44 -10.18 -1.78 5.90
N PHE A 45 -10.12 -0.44 5.87
CA PHE A 45 -8.88 0.33 5.75
C PHE A 45 -7.97 -0.02 4.56
N ALA A 46 -8.49 -0.58 3.46
CA ALA A 46 -7.71 -0.77 2.25
C ALA A 46 -7.03 0.54 1.80
N ILE A 47 -5.71 0.48 1.60
CA ILE A 47 -4.95 1.59 1.04
C ILE A 47 -5.28 1.72 -0.44
N THR A 48 -5.47 2.97 -0.86
CA THR A 48 -5.70 3.31 -2.28
C THR A 48 -4.76 4.44 -2.66
N GLY A 49 -3.74 4.12 -3.43
CA GLY A 49 -2.86 5.10 -4.07
C GLY A 49 -3.34 5.40 -5.49
N HIS A 50 -3.20 6.65 -5.94
CA HIS A 50 -3.59 7.03 -7.29
C HIS A 50 -2.59 8.04 -7.87
N VAL A 51 -2.16 7.80 -9.10
CA VAL A 51 -1.40 8.76 -9.91
C VAL A 51 -1.87 8.71 -11.36
N SER A 52 -1.93 9.88 -12.00
CA SER A 52 -2.17 10.00 -13.44
C SER A 52 -0.86 10.33 -14.14
N LEU A 53 -0.53 9.56 -15.17
CA LEU A 53 0.62 9.75 -16.03
C LEU A 53 0.15 10.20 -17.41
N THR A 54 0.87 11.16 -17.98
CA THR A 54 0.74 11.56 -19.38
C THR A 54 2.13 11.47 -20.00
N VAL A 55 2.25 10.66 -21.05
CA VAL A 55 3.51 10.43 -21.76
C VAL A 55 3.37 11.00 -23.15
N ASP A 56 4.31 11.87 -23.54
CA ASP A 56 4.43 12.36 -24.91
C ASP A 56 5.10 11.30 -25.77
N VAL A 57 4.39 10.87 -26.81
CA VAL A 57 4.80 9.83 -27.72
C VAL A 57 4.90 10.32 -29.16
N ALA A 58 4.69 11.61 -29.42
CA ALA A 58 4.65 12.18 -30.76
C ALA A 58 5.95 11.99 -31.57
N ASN A 59 7.06 11.68 -30.91
CA ASN A 59 8.39 11.50 -31.52
C ASN A 59 8.94 10.06 -31.42
N ALA A 60 8.13 9.07 -31.01
CA ALA A 60 8.64 7.75 -30.59
C ALA A 60 8.78 6.69 -31.72
N GLY A 61 8.48 7.03 -32.98
CA GLY A 61 8.72 6.12 -34.12
C GLY A 61 7.65 5.02 -34.28
N SER A 62 7.98 3.92 -34.96
CA SER A 62 7.01 2.91 -35.44
C SER A 62 6.57 1.85 -34.41
N TYR A 63 6.95 1.98 -33.14
CA TYR A 63 6.42 1.12 -32.08
C TYR A 63 5.05 1.67 -31.67
N SER A 64 4.06 0.81 -31.42
CA SER A 64 2.78 1.31 -30.92
C SER A 64 2.98 1.90 -29.52
N ASP A 65 2.97 3.22 -29.40
CA ASP A 65 3.57 3.90 -28.25
C ASP A 65 2.87 3.62 -26.92
N ALA A 66 1.58 3.30 -26.96
CA ALA A 66 0.82 2.84 -25.80
C ALA A 66 1.37 1.51 -25.24
N SER A 67 1.75 0.57 -26.10
CA SER A 67 2.33 -0.71 -25.68
C SER A 67 3.70 -0.53 -25.04
N ALA A 68 4.50 0.43 -25.50
CA ALA A 68 5.81 0.72 -24.92
C ALA A 68 5.68 1.28 -23.49
N VAL A 69 4.66 2.13 -23.25
CA VAL A 69 4.33 2.60 -21.89
C VAL A 69 3.90 1.44 -21.00
N ASP A 70 3.04 0.54 -21.49
CA ASP A 70 2.57 -0.61 -20.72
C ASP A 70 3.69 -1.62 -20.39
N GLU A 71 4.60 -1.87 -21.34
CA GLU A 71 5.79 -2.69 -21.11
C GLU A 71 6.78 -2.05 -20.13
N ALA A 72 6.94 -0.72 -20.18
CA ALA A 72 7.75 0.00 -19.21
C ALA A 72 7.15 -0.11 -17.79
N LEU A 73 5.82 -0.01 -17.65
CA LEU A 73 5.12 -0.23 -16.38
C LEU A 73 5.28 -1.69 -15.90
N LYS A 74 5.23 -2.67 -16.80
CA LYS A 74 5.51 -4.09 -16.49
C LYS A 74 6.91 -4.27 -15.90
N LYS A 75 7.93 -3.74 -16.58
CA LYS A 75 9.33 -3.78 -16.14
C LYS A 75 9.51 -3.06 -14.80
N ALA A 76 8.86 -1.91 -14.62
CA ALA A 76 8.92 -1.14 -13.39
C ALA A 76 8.27 -1.85 -12.20
N TRP A 77 7.14 -2.53 -12.40
CA TRP A 77 6.48 -3.29 -11.33
C TRP A 77 7.33 -4.47 -10.84
N LEU A 78 8.03 -5.15 -11.76
CA LEU A 78 9.02 -6.16 -11.39
C LEU A 78 10.21 -5.56 -10.64
N ALA A 79 10.84 -4.51 -11.17
CA ALA A 79 11.95 -3.85 -10.49
C ALA A 79 11.55 -3.38 -9.08
N LEU A 80 10.33 -2.87 -8.92
CA LEU A 80 9.78 -2.48 -7.64
C LEU A 80 9.59 -3.66 -6.68
N ARG A 81 9.17 -4.84 -7.17
CA ARG A 81 9.11 -6.05 -6.33
C ARG A 81 10.48 -6.45 -5.81
N HIS A 82 11.53 -6.31 -6.62
CA HIS A 82 12.88 -6.58 -6.16
C HIS A 82 13.34 -5.57 -5.08
N ASP A 83 13.08 -4.29 -5.31
CA ASP A 83 13.49 -3.23 -4.38
C ASP A 83 12.65 -3.20 -3.10
N HIS A 84 11.38 -3.62 -3.19
CA HIS A 84 10.39 -3.61 -2.11
C HIS A 84 9.60 -4.93 -2.10
N PRO A 85 10.23 -6.10 -1.82
CA PRO A 85 9.60 -7.42 -1.87
C PRO A 85 8.41 -7.60 -0.93
N THR A 86 8.27 -6.70 0.05
CA THR A 86 7.08 -6.61 0.90
C THR A 86 5.79 -6.46 0.12
N ILE A 87 5.82 -5.92 -1.12
CA ILE A 87 4.62 -5.82 -1.97
C ILE A 87 4.08 -7.17 -2.46
N ALA A 88 4.90 -8.23 -2.37
CA ALA A 88 4.52 -9.60 -2.67
C ALA A 88 4.44 -10.46 -1.40
N SER A 89 4.43 -9.82 -0.22
CA SER A 89 4.18 -10.50 1.05
C SER A 89 2.70 -10.54 1.38
N GLN A 90 2.33 -11.45 2.27
CA GLN A 90 0.98 -11.56 2.80
C GLN A 90 1.01 -11.84 4.30
N VAL A 91 0.07 -11.23 5.03
CA VAL A 91 -0.23 -11.59 6.42
C VAL A 91 -1.38 -12.59 6.46
N THR A 92 -1.17 -13.72 7.12
CA THR A 92 -2.17 -14.79 7.26
C THR A 92 -2.27 -15.25 8.71
N GLN A 93 -3.49 -15.61 9.13
CA GLN A 93 -3.74 -16.26 10.41
C GLN A 93 -3.75 -17.78 10.23
N ASP A 94 -3.05 -18.49 11.10
CA ASP A 94 -3.21 -19.93 11.26
C ASP A 94 -4.53 -20.22 11.99
N PRO A 95 -5.47 -20.97 11.39
CA PRO A 95 -6.78 -21.23 12.00
C PRO A 95 -6.72 -22.15 13.24
N THR A 96 -5.60 -22.87 13.44
CA THR A 96 -5.42 -23.79 14.57
C THR A 96 -4.73 -23.10 15.74
N THR A 97 -3.68 -22.32 15.46
CA THR A 97 -2.87 -21.67 16.50
C THR A 97 -3.27 -20.21 16.76
N GLU A 98 -4.14 -19.66 15.90
CA GLU A 98 -4.53 -18.24 15.85
C GLU A 98 -3.35 -17.26 15.66
N ASN A 99 -2.15 -17.78 15.39
CA ASN A 99 -0.95 -17.00 15.18
C ASN A 99 -0.97 -16.31 13.82
N TRP A 100 -0.47 -15.08 13.80
CA TRP A 100 -0.38 -14.28 12.59
C TRP A 100 1.06 -14.26 12.08
N THR A 101 1.23 -14.63 10.81
CA THR A 101 2.54 -14.73 10.15
C THR A 101 2.56 -13.88 8.91
N LYS A 102 3.62 -13.09 8.72
CA LYS A 102 3.91 -12.43 7.45
C LYS A 102 4.82 -13.33 6.64
N THR A 103 4.44 -13.61 5.40
CA THR A 103 5.14 -14.54 4.51
C THR A 103 5.53 -13.84 3.22
N TYR A 104 6.78 -14.02 2.78
CA TYR A 104 7.27 -13.67 1.46
C TYR A 104 7.79 -14.94 0.76
N ARG A 105 7.49 -15.07 -0.53
CA ARG A 105 8.00 -16.16 -1.38
C ARG A 105 8.67 -15.57 -2.62
N GLN A 106 9.92 -15.96 -2.87
CA GLN A 106 10.61 -15.63 -4.12
C GLN A 106 9.95 -16.35 -5.30
N PHE A 107 10.19 -15.88 -6.52
CA PHE A 107 9.74 -16.61 -7.70
C PHE A 107 10.39 -17.98 -7.80
N GLN A 108 9.59 -19.00 -8.09
CA GLN A 108 10.11 -20.35 -8.33
C GLN A 108 10.71 -20.50 -9.73
N ASP A 109 10.05 -19.88 -10.71
CA ASP A 109 10.44 -19.89 -12.12
C ASP A 109 9.77 -18.70 -12.86
N GLU A 110 9.99 -18.66 -14.18
CA GLU A 110 9.40 -17.65 -15.05
C GLU A 110 7.86 -17.74 -15.12
N ALA A 111 7.27 -18.93 -14.96
CA ALA A 111 5.82 -19.09 -14.99
C ALA A 111 5.17 -18.49 -13.74
N ASP A 112 5.79 -18.67 -12.57
CA ASP A 112 5.39 -18.05 -11.31
C ASP A 112 5.50 -16.52 -11.37
N LYS A 113 6.57 -16.00 -11.99
CA LYS A 113 6.73 -14.56 -12.26
C LYS A 113 5.60 -13.99 -13.11
N GLU A 114 5.28 -14.63 -14.23
CA GLU A 114 4.18 -14.18 -15.10
C GLU A 114 2.80 -14.34 -14.43
N ALA A 115 2.60 -15.38 -13.61
CA ALA A 115 1.37 -15.56 -12.85
C ALA A 115 1.16 -14.44 -11.82
N TRP A 116 2.22 -14.03 -11.11
CA TRP A 116 2.16 -12.89 -10.20
C TRP A 116 1.89 -11.58 -10.95
N LEU A 117 2.55 -11.35 -12.09
CA LEU A 117 2.32 -10.15 -12.91
C LEU A 117 0.86 -10.07 -13.36
N LYS A 118 0.31 -11.17 -13.88
CA LYS A 118 -1.07 -11.24 -14.34
C LYS A 118 -2.09 -10.89 -13.25
N THR A 119 -1.77 -11.21 -11.99
CA THR A 119 -2.67 -11.00 -10.85
C THR A 119 -2.43 -9.67 -10.13
N THR A 120 -1.26 -9.05 -10.29
CA THR A 120 -0.88 -7.83 -9.54
C THR A 120 -0.66 -6.59 -10.39
N LEU A 121 -0.51 -6.73 -11.71
CA LEU A 121 -0.50 -5.63 -12.67
C LEU A 121 -1.67 -5.80 -13.63
N VAL A 122 -2.81 -5.21 -13.27
CA VAL A 122 -4.10 -5.53 -13.87
C VAL A 122 -4.56 -4.40 -14.79
N PRO A 123 -4.54 -4.57 -16.12
CA PRO A 123 -5.17 -3.61 -17.02
C PRO A 123 -6.68 -3.63 -16.83
N VAL A 124 -7.29 -2.45 -16.74
CA VAL A 124 -8.73 -2.29 -16.58
C VAL A 124 -9.33 -1.82 -17.89
N SER A 125 -10.24 -2.62 -18.46
CA SER A 125 -11.03 -2.24 -19.64
C SER A 125 -12.14 -1.27 -19.23
N SER A 126 -11.79 0.01 -19.08
CA SER A 126 -12.71 1.09 -18.73
C SER A 126 -12.18 2.42 -19.28
N GLN A 127 -13.10 3.29 -19.70
CA GLN A 127 -12.79 4.67 -20.09
C GLN A 127 -12.84 5.65 -18.90
N GLN A 128 -13.10 5.14 -17.69
CA GLN A 128 -13.15 5.94 -16.47
C GLN A 128 -11.75 6.43 -16.07
N THR A 129 -11.70 7.60 -15.42
CA THR A 129 -10.51 8.01 -14.68
C THR A 129 -10.27 7.09 -13.48
N GLY A 130 -9.03 7.03 -13.00
CA GLY A 130 -8.66 6.26 -11.81
C GLY A 130 -9.45 6.68 -10.57
N ILE A 131 -9.77 7.97 -10.44
CA ILE A 131 -10.62 8.50 -9.36
C ILE A 131 -12.05 7.98 -9.44
N THR A 132 -12.66 8.01 -10.63
CA THR A 132 -14.03 7.52 -10.84
C THR A 132 -14.09 6.02 -10.57
N TRP A 133 -13.13 5.26 -11.08
CA TRP A 133 -13.03 3.83 -10.88
C TRP A 133 -12.76 3.45 -9.41
N ALA A 134 -11.88 4.17 -8.71
CA ALA A 134 -11.63 3.96 -7.29
C ALA A 134 -12.89 4.15 -6.40
N ASN A 135 -13.87 4.91 -6.89
CA ASN A 135 -15.17 5.12 -6.25
C ASN A 135 -16.28 4.19 -6.77
N SER A 136 -16.01 3.35 -7.79
CA SER A 136 -16.99 2.43 -8.37
C SER A 136 -17.04 1.07 -7.67
N ASN A 137 -16.51 0.98 -6.46
CA ASN A 137 -16.34 -0.27 -5.70
C ASN A 137 -15.41 -1.30 -6.38
N PRO A 138 -14.14 -0.93 -6.66
CA PRO A 138 -13.21 -1.84 -7.29
C PRO A 138 -12.84 -3.00 -6.35
N PRO A 139 -12.27 -4.10 -6.89
CA PRO A 139 -11.76 -5.20 -6.07
C PRO A 139 -10.82 -4.73 -4.95
N ALA A 140 -10.76 -5.52 -3.88
CA ALA A 140 -9.80 -5.36 -2.79
C ALA A 140 -8.92 -6.61 -2.71
N PRO A 141 -7.83 -6.67 -3.48
CA PRO A 141 -6.97 -7.85 -3.53
C PRO A 141 -6.24 -8.09 -2.21
N LYS A 142 -5.95 -9.36 -1.91
CA LYS A 142 -5.26 -9.77 -0.67
C LYS A 142 -3.74 -9.49 -0.67
N VAL A 143 -3.23 -9.01 -1.79
CA VAL A 143 -1.85 -8.54 -1.97
C VAL A 143 -1.90 -7.20 -2.70
N PRO A 144 -0.91 -6.31 -2.54
CA PRO A 144 -0.81 -5.10 -3.34
C PRO A 144 -0.97 -5.37 -4.84
N THR A 145 -1.92 -4.67 -5.46
CA THR A 145 -2.23 -4.79 -6.89
C THR A 145 -2.31 -3.40 -7.49
N LEU A 146 -1.59 -3.21 -8.59
CA LEU A 146 -1.62 -2.03 -9.41
C LEU A 146 -2.62 -2.22 -10.56
N PHE A 147 -3.67 -1.42 -10.56
CA PHE A 147 -4.63 -1.37 -11.65
C PHE A 147 -4.24 -0.26 -12.64
N VAL A 148 -4.17 -0.61 -13.93
CA VAL A 148 -3.75 0.30 -15.00
C VAL A 148 -4.96 0.65 -15.85
N LEU A 149 -5.42 1.89 -15.77
CA LEU A 149 -6.54 2.41 -16.55
C LEU A 149 -6.01 3.22 -17.74
N SER A 150 -6.74 3.15 -18.86
CA SER A 150 -6.45 3.91 -20.07
C SER A 150 -7.60 4.87 -20.40
N PRO A 151 -7.85 5.90 -19.58
CA PRO A 151 -8.88 6.89 -19.90
C PRO A 151 -8.52 7.64 -21.20
N PRO A 152 -9.51 8.21 -21.91
CA PRO A 152 -9.26 8.97 -23.12
C PRO A 152 -8.26 10.12 -22.89
N SER A 153 -7.34 10.29 -23.85
CA SER A 153 -6.47 11.45 -23.95
C SER A 153 -7.10 12.44 -24.94
N ASN A 154 -7.11 13.72 -24.59
CA ASN A 154 -7.71 14.77 -25.44
C ASN A 154 -6.75 15.28 -26.52
N ASN A 155 -5.49 14.83 -26.52
CA ASN A 155 -4.44 15.31 -27.42
C ASN A 155 -3.82 14.13 -28.17
N ASP A 156 -3.75 14.26 -29.49
CA ASP A 156 -3.01 13.36 -30.35
C ASP A 156 -1.52 13.35 -29.93
N GLY A 157 -0.90 12.17 -29.97
CA GLY A 157 0.49 12.00 -29.54
C GLY A 157 0.71 11.97 -28.02
N LEU A 158 -0.34 11.97 -27.20
CA LEU A 158 -0.23 11.76 -25.75
C LEU A 158 -0.90 10.47 -25.30
N VAL A 159 -0.17 9.62 -24.59
CA VAL A 159 -0.69 8.43 -23.91
C VAL A 159 -0.96 8.76 -22.45
N ARG A 160 -2.21 8.59 -22.02
CA ARG A 160 -2.60 8.71 -20.61
C ARG A 160 -2.74 7.34 -19.95
N ARG A 161 -2.23 7.22 -18.73
CA ARG A 161 -2.46 6.08 -17.82
C ARG A 161 -2.84 6.59 -16.44
N ASP A 162 -3.95 6.13 -15.91
CA ASP A 162 -4.26 6.32 -14.49
C ASP A 162 -3.88 5.02 -13.77
N LEU A 163 -2.98 5.12 -12.80
CA LEU A 163 -2.50 4.01 -11.99
C LEU A 163 -3.19 4.06 -10.63
N VAL A 164 -3.88 2.98 -10.27
CA VAL A 164 -4.55 2.85 -8.97
C VAL A 164 -3.97 1.66 -8.22
N LEU A 165 -3.19 1.93 -7.17
CA LEU A 165 -2.72 0.90 -6.25
C LEU A 165 -3.83 0.57 -5.25
N ARG A 166 -4.13 -0.71 -5.06
CA ARG A 166 -4.98 -1.22 -3.97
C ARG A 166 -4.15 -2.18 -3.14
N SER A 167 -4.12 -1.97 -1.82
CA SER A 167 -3.30 -2.79 -0.93
C SER A 167 -3.99 -3.02 0.41
N PRO A 168 -3.83 -4.21 1.02
CA PRO A 168 -4.01 -4.38 2.45
C PRO A 168 -3.12 -3.40 3.23
N HIS A 169 -3.63 -2.84 4.33
CA HIS A 169 -2.94 -1.81 5.11
C HIS A 169 -1.86 -2.41 6.03
N ASP A 170 -1.91 -3.71 6.31
CA ASP A 170 -0.85 -4.47 6.99
C ASP A 170 0.42 -4.64 6.11
N ILE A 171 0.35 -4.27 4.83
CA ILE A 171 1.50 -4.33 3.91
C ILE A 171 2.17 -2.97 3.76
N ILE A 172 1.39 -1.89 3.66
CA ILE A 172 1.89 -0.55 3.33
C ILE A 172 1.00 0.52 3.97
N ASP A 173 1.61 1.61 4.41
CA ASP A 173 0.90 2.79 4.90
C ASP A 173 0.85 3.91 3.84
N GLY A 174 0.38 5.10 4.24
CA GLY A 174 0.32 6.27 3.35
C GLY A 174 1.70 6.73 2.84
N ILE A 175 2.72 6.74 3.69
CA ILE A 175 4.08 7.20 3.32
C ILE A 175 4.75 6.19 2.39
N GLY A 176 4.65 4.91 2.73
CA GLY A 176 5.08 3.81 1.88
C GLY A 176 4.43 3.88 0.51
N THR A 177 3.13 4.18 0.44
CA THR A 177 2.40 4.32 -0.83
C THR A 177 2.97 5.41 -1.72
N LEU A 178 3.21 6.61 -1.16
CA LEU A 178 3.79 7.73 -1.92
C LEU A 178 5.21 7.41 -2.40
N THR A 179 6.01 6.79 -1.53
CA THR A 179 7.38 6.37 -1.85
C THR A 179 7.41 5.31 -2.94
N LEU A 180 6.54 4.31 -2.83
CA LEU A 180 6.38 3.23 -3.80
C LEU A 180 5.96 3.77 -5.18
N LEU A 181 4.98 4.67 -5.23
CA LEU A 181 4.53 5.28 -6.48
C LEU A 181 5.63 6.13 -7.12
N ASN A 182 6.40 6.89 -6.33
CA ASN A 182 7.55 7.62 -6.84
C ASN A 182 8.61 6.69 -7.46
N ASN A 183 8.95 5.59 -6.78
CA ASN A 183 9.92 4.61 -7.27
C ASN A 183 9.41 3.89 -8.52
N LEU A 184 8.12 3.54 -8.56
CA LEU A 184 7.48 2.96 -9.73
C LEU A 184 7.62 3.86 -10.96
N ILE A 185 7.30 5.16 -10.82
CA ILE A 185 7.40 6.13 -11.92
C ILE A 185 8.84 6.30 -12.37
N THR A 186 9.79 6.33 -11.41
CA THR A 186 11.22 6.43 -11.70
C THR A 186 11.69 5.23 -12.53
N HIS A 187 11.33 4.01 -12.13
CA HIS A 187 11.65 2.79 -12.88
C HIS A 187 10.95 2.74 -14.24
N ALA A 188 9.68 3.17 -14.32
CA ALA A 188 8.93 3.20 -15.57
C ALA A 188 9.53 4.20 -16.57
N ALA A 189 9.90 5.40 -16.12
CA ALA A 189 10.56 6.38 -16.96
C ALA A 189 11.89 5.84 -17.51
N LYS A 190 12.70 5.21 -16.66
CA LYS A 190 13.96 4.58 -17.08
C LYS A 190 13.73 3.44 -18.08
N ALA A 191 12.84 2.51 -17.76
CA ALA A 191 12.50 1.37 -18.63
C ALA A 191 11.92 1.81 -19.97
N TYR A 192 11.14 2.89 -20.00
CA TYR A 192 10.62 3.48 -21.24
C TYR A 192 11.76 4.07 -22.09
N SER A 193 12.66 4.84 -21.48
CA SER A 193 13.78 5.47 -22.19
C SER A 193 14.82 4.47 -22.73
N GLU A 194 15.05 3.37 -22.00
CA GLU A 194 16.04 2.35 -22.36
C GLU A 194 15.47 1.23 -23.23
N GLY A 195 14.14 1.08 -23.29
CA GLY A 195 13.47 0.04 -24.06
C GLY A 195 13.98 -1.37 -23.71
N ASP A 196 14.46 -2.12 -24.71
CA ASP A 196 14.99 -3.47 -24.55
C ASP A 196 16.37 -3.53 -23.86
N ALA A 197 17.06 -2.40 -23.77
CA ALA A 197 18.32 -2.30 -23.03
C ALA A 197 18.10 -2.36 -21.51
N TYR A 198 16.92 -1.98 -21.02
CA TYR A 198 16.58 -2.03 -19.60
C TYR A 198 16.68 -3.46 -19.06
N LYS A 199 17.56 -3.67 -18.08
CA LYS A 199 17.74 -4.98 -17.43
C LYS A 199 17.01 -5.00 -16.10
N LEU A 200 16.17 -6.03 -15.94
CA LEU A 200 15.55 -6.32 -14.67
C LEU A 200 16.61 -6.78 -13.65
N PRO A 201 16.44 -6.45 -12.37
CA PRO A 201 17.25 -7.04 -11.32
C PRO A 201 17.00 -8.57 -11.23
N PRO A 202 17.96 -9.34 -10.69
CA PRO A 202 17.80 -10.79 -10.55
C PRO A 202 16.74 -11.14 -9.50
N PHE A 203 16.03 -12.25 -9.69
CA PHE A 203 15.10 -12.81 -8.70
C PHE A 203 15.62 -14.18 -8.23
N ASP A 204 16.78 -14.17 -7.60
CA ASP A 204 17.49 -15.36 -7.10
C ASP A 204 17.37 -15.55 -5.58
N GLY A 205 16.52 -14.74 -4.93
CA GLY A 205 16.35 -14.70 -3.48
C GLY A 205 17.16 -13.59 -2.81
N SER A 206 18.09 -12.95 -3.51
CA SER A 206 18.84 -11.80 -2.98
C SER A 206 17.94 -10.61 -2.66
N GLU A 207 16.79 -10.49 -3.32
CA GLU A 207 15.82 -9.43 -3.05
C GLU A 207 15.26 -9.51 -1.63
N ALA A 208 15.28 -10.68 -0.98
CA ALA A 208 14.80 -10.83 0.40
C ALA A 208 15.56 -9.95 1.40
N ALA A 209 16.79 -9.51 1.07
CA ALA A 209 17.53 -8.54 1.87
C ALA A 209 16.84 -7.16 1.93
N ASN A 210 15.96 -6.85 0.97
CA ASN A 210 15.19 -5.61 0.90
C ASN A 210 13.83 -5.71 1.61
N LEU A 211 13.51 -6.84 2.26
CA LEU A 211 12.27 -6.98 3.02
C LEU A 211 12.24 -5.98 4.18
N SER A 212 11.20 -5.15 4.22
CA SER A 212 11.04 -4.15 5.28
C SER A 212 10.94 -4.82 6.65
N PRO A 213 11.69 -4.33 7.65
CA PRO A 213 11.51 -4.75 9.03
C PRO A 213 10.15 -4.27 9.57
N PRO A 214 9.57 -4.96 10.58
CA PRO A 214 8.40 -4.47 11.29
C PRO A 214 8.70 -3.19 12.08
N PHE A 215 7.67 -2.44 12.45
CA PHE A 215 7.77 -1.13 13.11
C PHE A 215 8.63 -1.20 14.38
N ARG A 216 8.44 -2.22 15.22
CA ARG A 216 9.22 -2.37 16.45
C ARG A 216 10.73 -2.42 16.22
N ILE A 217 11.15 -3.13 15.17
CA ILE A 217 12.56 -3.24 14.80
C ILE A 217 13.02 -1.93 14.16
N ALA A 218 12.27 -1.41 13.18
CA ALA A 218 12.61 -0.19 12.46
C ALA A 218 12.76 1.04 13.37
N ALA A 219 11.88 1.17 14.36
CA ALA A 219 11.85 2.30 15.30
C ALA A 219 12.64 2.02 16.59
N ASN A 220 13.35 0.89 16.70
CA ASN A 220 14.08 0.47 17.89
C ASN A 220 13.23 0.53 19.18
N VAL A 221 11.99 0.08 19.09
CA VAL A 221 11.06 0.06 20.23
C VAL A 221 11.61 -0.92 21.28
N PRO A 222 11.76 -0.52 22.55
CA PRO A 222 12.23 -1.44 23.59
C PRO A 222 11.19 -2.55 23.89
N PRO A 223 11.62 -3.80 24.18
CA PRO A 223 10.73 -4.91 24.52
C PRO A 223 9.95 -4.69 25.81
N SER A 224 10.53 -3.92 26.74
CA SER A 224 9.94 -3.58 28.02
C SER A 224 9.77 -2.08 28.16
N LEU A 225 8.63 -1.66 28.68
CA LEU A 225 8.39 -0.28 29.07
C LEU A 225 9.18 0.05 30.36
N THR A 226 9.69 1.26 30.42
CA THR A 226 10.21 1.84 31.68
C THR A 226 9.08 2.10 32.66
N ASP A 227 9.38 2.20 33.96
CA ASP A 227 8.39 2.51 35.01
C ASP A 227 7.64 3.82 34.73
N ALA A 228 8.35 4.83 34.21
CA ALA A 228 7.76 6.10 33.82
C ALA A 228 6.75 5.95 32.66
N GLN A 229 7.06 5.10 31.67
CA GLN A 229 6.15 4.80 30.57
C GLN A 229 4.94 3.98 31.03
N GLN A 230 5.14 2.98 31.91
CA GLN A 230 4.05 2.21 32.49
C GLN A 230 3.10 3.10 33.29
N LYS A 231 3.64 3.97 34.15
CA LYS A 231 2.84 4.95 34.89
C LYS A 231 2.05 5.86 33.96
N ARG A 232 2.69 6.41 32.92
CA ARG A 232 2.00 7.27 31.95
C ARG A 232 0.86 6.55 31.24
N LEU A 233 1.05 5.29 30.83
CA LEU A 233 -0.01 4.50 30.20
C LEU A 233 -1.16 4.22 31.18
N ALA A 234 -0.86 3.91 32.44
CA ALA A 234 -1.86 3.72 33.49
C ALA A 234 -2.67 5.01 33.72
N ASP A 235 -2.00 6.16 33.82
CA ASP A 235 -2.63 7.47 34.00
C ASP A 235 -3.53 7.81 32.80
N MET A 236 -3.06 7.60 31.57
CA MET A 236 -3.86 7.80 30.35
C MET A 236 -5.09 6.87 30.29
N SER A 237 -4.93 5.62 30.74
CA SER A 237 -6.01 4.64 30.76
C SER A 237 -7.07 5.01 31.80
N ALA A 238 -6.65 5.45 33.00
CA ALA A 238 -7.54 5.94 34.04
C ALA A 238 -8.29 7.21 33.59
N GLN A 239 -7.59 8.15 32.94
CA GLN A 239 -8.23 9.35 32.39
C GLN A 239 -9.26 9.00 31.32
N LYS A 240 -8.95 8.06 30.42
CA LYS A 240 -9.89 7.59 29.40
C LYS A 240 -11.11 6.92 30.01
N ALA A 241 -10.92 6.04 30.99
CA ALA A 241 -12.03 5.36 31.68
C ALA A 241 -12.94 6.38 32.39
N ALA A 242 -12.36 7.32 33.14
CA ALA A 242 -13.10 8.39 33.79
C ALA A 242 -13.92 9.22 32.78
N ALA A 243 -13.34 9.57 31.63
CA ALA A 243 -14.04 10.32 30.59
C ALA A 243 -15.18 9.53 29.92
N MET A 244 -14.99 8.23 29.67
CA MET A 244 -15.99 7.36 29.02
C MET A 244 -17.13 6.93 29.95
N GLU A 245 -16.85 6.84 31.26
CA GLU A 245 -17.80 6.34 32.27
C GLU A 245 -18.50 7.46 33.04
N THR A 246 -18.24 8.74 32.71
CA THR A 246 -18.92 9.87 33.38
C THR A 246 -20.41 9.86 33.04
N PRO A 247 -21.32 9.63 34.00
CA PRO A 247 -22.75 9.58 33.73
C PRO A 247 -23.27 10.92 33.20
N GLY A 248 -24.09 10.87 32.15
CA GLY A 248 -24.68 12.07 31.55
C GLY A 248 -23.76 12.87 30.63
N VAL A 249 -22.55 12.39 30.34
CA VAL A 249 -21.69 12.96 29.29
C VAL A 249 -21.90 12.15 28.00
N GLU A 250 -22.57 12.77 27.03
CA GLU A 250 -22.67 12.23 25.68
C GLU A 250 -21.54 12.82 24.82
N ILE A 251 -20.90 11.95 24.02
CA ILE A 251 -19.92 12.42 23.03
C ILE A 251 -20.70 13.08 21.90
N ILE A 252 -20.51 14.40 21.72
CA ILE A 252 -21.01 15.10 20.55
C ILE A 252 -20.20 14.60 19.36
N ASP A 253 -20.87 13.87 18.47
CA ASP A 253 -20.31 13.40 17.19
C ASP A 253 -21.07 14.03 16.02
N MET A 254 -20.50 13.93 14.82
CA MET A 254 -21.21 14.31 13.61
C MET A 254 -22.45 13.44 13.44
N PRO A 255 -23.63 14.02 13.17
CA PRO A 255 -24.82 13.23 12.92
C PRO A 255 -24.61 12.36 11.68
N TYR A 256 -24.73 11.03 11.85
CA TYR A 256 -24.66 10.06 10.77
C TYR A 256 -25.95 9.24 10.71
N ARG A 257 -26.23 8.66 9.56
CA ARG A 257 -27.36 7.74 9.39
C ARG A 257 -26.91 6.34 9.78
N CYS A 258 -27.59 5.70 10.74
CA CYS A 258 -27.43 4.28 10.99
C CYS A 258 -27.83 3.51 9.71
N GLY A 259 -26.83 2.94 9.05
CA GLY A 259 -27.00 2.19 7.81
C GLY A 259 -27.37 0.72 8.03
N ALA A 260 -27.39 -0.03 6.93
CA ALA A 260 -27.50 -1.48 6.98
C ALA A 260 -26.30 -2.11 7.72
N ALA A 261 -26.49 -3.32 8.25
CA ALA A 261 -25.43 -4.06 8.95
C ALA A 261 -24.21 -4.35 8.07
N VAL A 262 -24.42 -4.58 6.77
CA VAL A 262 -23.34 -4.70 5.79
C VAL A 262 -23.04 -3.32 5.20
N PRO A 263 -21.79 -2.83 5.31
CA PRO A 263 -21.41 -1.53 4.77
C PRO A 263 -21.52 -1.52 3.24
N HIS A 264 -21.85 -0.35 2.70
CA HIS A 264 -21.83 -0.11 1.26
C HIS A 264 -20.42 0.29 0.81
N ARG A 265 -20.25 0.56 -0.49
CA ARG A 265 -18.98 1.00 -1.08
C ARG A 265 -18.37 2.21 -0.37
N HIS A 266 -17.05 2.25 -0.29
CA HIS A 266 -16.32 3.43 0.14
C HIS A 266 -16.40 4.54 -0.92
N GLN A 267 -16.57 5.78 -0.47
CA GLN A 267 -16.55 6.96 -1.33
C GLN A 267 -15.53 7.97 -0.81
N ARG A 268 -14.84 8.63 -1.74
CA ARG A 268 -13.83 9.65 -1.47
C ARG A 268 -14.21 10.92 -2.24
N VAL A 269 -14.22 12.03 -1.52
CA VAL A 269 -14.41 13.37 -2.08
C VAL A 269 -13.17 14.19 -1.74
N PHE A 270 -12.64 14.90 -2.73
CA PHE A 270 -11.47 15.77 -2.56
C PHE A 270 -11.84 17.19 -2.98
N ARG A 271 -11.18 18.14 -2.32
CA ARG A 271 -11.19 19.56 -2.71
C ARG A 271 -9.75 19.97 -2.94
N THR A 272 -9.42 20.27 -4.19
CA THR A 272 -8.09 20.75 -4.55
C THR A 272 -8.05 22.26 -4.36
N LEU A 273 -7.12 22.72 -3.52
CA LEU A 273 -6.80 24.14 -3.42
C LEU A 273 -5.81 24.50 -4.52
N THR A 274 -6.00 25.66 -5.14
CA THR A 274 -5.00 26.21 -6.07
C THR A 274 -3.72 26.59 -5.34
N GLU A 275 -2.62 26.74 -6.08
CA GLU A 275 -1.35 27.20 -5.51
C GLU A 275 -1.50 28.54 -4.78
N THR A 276 -2.27 29.47 -5.34
CA THR A 276 -2.57 30.77 -4.73
C THR A 276 -3.33 30.61 -3.41
N GLN A 277 -4.35 29.74 -3.37
CA GLN A 277 -5.14 29.48 -2.17
C GLN A 277 -4.28 28.84 -1.08
N THR A 278 -3.49 27.83 -1.42
CA THR A 278 -2.55 27.17 -0.51
C THR A 278 -1.51 28.15 0.02
N SER A 279 -0.95 29.01 -0.84
CA SER A 279 0.04 30.03 -0.44
C SER A 279 -0.55 31.05 0.54
N ALA A 280 -1.78 31.51 0.29
CA ALA A 280 -2.48 32.43 1.19
C ALA A 280 -2.75 31.78 2.55
N LEU A 281 -3.20 30.52 2.57
CA LEU A 281 -3.41 29.76 3.80
C LEU A 281 -2.11 29.61 4.60
N LEU A 282 -1.02 29.20 3.95
CA LEU A 282 0.28 29.05 4.60
C LEU A 282 0.79 30.37 5.18
N LYS A 283 0.58 31.49 4.48
CA LYS A 283 0.93 32.82 4.99
C LYS A 283 0.14 33.17 6.25
N ALA A 284 -1.17 32.91 6.26
CA ALA A 284 -2.02 33.16 7.42
C ALA A 284 -1.60 32.29 8.62
N CYS A 285 -1.36 30.99 8.42
CA CYS A 285 -0.93 30.09 9.48
C CYS A 285 0.43 30.46 10.09
N LYS A 286 1.37 30.98 9.30
CA LYS A 286 2.69 31.43 9.79
C LYS A 286 2.65 32.77 10.54
N ALA A 287 1.59 33.54 10.36
CA ALA A 287 1.41 34.85 11.00
C ALA A 287 0.65 34.77 12.33
N ALA A 288 0.10 33.60 12.67
CA ALA A 288 -0.56 33.30 13.94
C ALA A 288 0.45 32.73 14.95
#